data_AF-A0A2V8JZB0-F1
#
_entry.id   AF-A0A2V8JZB0-F1
#
_cell.length_a   1.000
_cell.length_b   1.000
_cell.length_c   1.000
_cell.angle_alpha   90.00
_cell.angle_beta   90.00
_cell.angle_gamma   90.00
#
_symmetry.space_group_name_H-M   'P 1'
#
loop_
_entity.id
_entity.type
_entity.pdbx_description
1 polymer ?
#
loop_
_entity_poly.entity_id
_entity_poly.type
_entity_poly.pdbx_seq_one_letter_code
_entity_poly.pdbx_strand_id
1 'polypeptide(L)' 'MAREGDGALGEALGMIETRGLVAMIEAADAMVKAAKVSLVGWEKIGSGYVTAIV' A
#
# COMPACT_ATOMS: atom_id res chain seq x y z
N MET A 1 15.27 -16.01 10.25
CA MET A 1 15.14 -15.45 8.89
C MET A 1 13.99 -14.46 8.90
N ALA A 2 14.22 -13.26 9.44
CA ALA A 2 13.29 -12.14 9.26
C ALA A 2 13.49 -11.65 7.83
N ARG A 3 12.44 -11.62 7.02
CA ARG A 3 12.52 -11.02 5.69
C ARG A 3 12.51 -9.51 5.87
N GLU A 4 13.42 -8.81 5.21
CA GLU A 4 13.48 -7.35 5.22
C GLU A 4 12.16 -6.83 4.60
N GLY A 5 11.22 -6.37 5.44
CA GLY A 5 9.87 -5.94 5.02
C GLY A 5 8.69 -6.42 5.88
N ASP A 6 8.88 -7.25 6.91
CA ASP A 6 7.83 -7.49 7.91
C ASP A 6 7.75 -6.29 8.85
N GLY A 7 6.73 -5.45 8.68
CA GLY A 7 6.53 -4.17 9.39
C GLY A 7 6.82 -4.25 10.88
N ALA A 8 7.97 -3.71 11.29
CA ALA A 8 8.37 -3.68 12.69
C ALA A 8 7.55 -2.64 13.46
N LEU A 9 7.31 -2.88 14.76
CA LEU A 9 6.71 -1.90 15.67
C LEU A 9 7.51 -0.58 15.61
N GLY A 10 6.92 0.45 14.99
CA GLY A 10 7.53 1.77 14.82
C GLY A 10 7.89 2.15 13.38
N GLU A 11 7.70 1.27 12.38
CA GLU A 11 7.81 1.67 10.98
C GLU A 11 6.64 2.57 10.56
N ALA A 12 6.92 3.52 9.66
CA ALA A 12 5.92 4.44 9.15
C ALA A 12 4.94 3.70 8.21
N LEU A 13 3.65 4.05 8.28
CA LEU A 13 2.60 3.51 7.41
C LEU A 13 2.19 4.52 6.35
N GLY A 14 2.23 4.13 5.08
CA GLY A 14 1.70 4.90 3.96
C GLY A 14 0.36 4.37 3.49
N MET A 15 -0.61 5.25 3.23
CA MET A 15 -1.92 4.86 2.70
C MET A 15 -2.37 5.79 1.58
N ILE A 16 -2.90 5.22 0.50
CA ILE A 16 -3.57 5.97 -0.56
C ILE A 16 -4.92 5.31 -0.83
N GLU A 17 -6.00 6.09 -0.65
CA GLU A 17 -7.35 5.70 -1.02
C GLU A 17 -7.71 6.22 -2.41
N THR A 18 -8.33 5.37 -3.23
CA THR A 18 -8.75 5.71 -4.59
C THR A 18 -10.17 5.23 -4.86
N ARG A 19 -10.78 5.77 -5.91
CA ARG A 19 -12.00 5.19 -6.51
C ARG A 19 -11.60 4.25 -7.64
N GLY A 20 -11.84 2.95 -7.44
CA GLY A 20 -11.61 1.89 -8.41
C GLY A 20 -10.26 1.18 -8.24
N LEU A 21 -10.26 -0.12 -8.51
CA LEU A 21 -9.09 -0.99 -8.32
C LEU A 21 -7.89 -0.57 -9.20
N VAL A 22 -8.14 -0.11 -10.42
CA VAL A 22 -7.08 0.29 -11.37
C VAL A 22 -6.27 1.48 -10.84
N ALA A 23 -6.95 2.49 -10.29
CA ALA A 23 -6.28 3.65 -9.70
C ALA A 23 -5.44 3.26 -8.46
N MET A 24 -5.95 2.32 -7.65
CA MET A 24 -5.21 1.80 -6.49
C MET A 24 -3.93 1.06 -6.92
N ILE A 25 -4.01 0.22 -7.95
CA ILE A 25 -2.85 -0.52 -8.49
C ILE A 25 -1.77 0.47 -8.95
N GLU A 26 -2.15 1.53 -9.64
CA GLU A 26 -1.20 2.53 -10.13
C GLU A 26 -0.59 3.37 -9.01
N ALA A 27 -1.38 3.68 -7.97
CA ALA A 27 -0.86 4.29 -6.75
C ALA A 27 0.16 3.38 -6.05
N ALA A 28 -0.13 2.08 -5.94
CA ALA A 28 0.78 1.11 -5.35
C ALA A 28 2.09 0.98 -6.13
N ASP A 29 2.03 0.87 -7.46
CA ASP A 29 3.21 0.83 -8.33
C ASP A 29 4.08 2.09 -8.19
N ALA A 30 3.45 3.27 -8.18
CA ALA A 30 4.14 4.53 -7.98
C ALA A 30 4.80 4.63 -6.59
N MET A 31 4.12 4.19 -5.52
CA MET A 31 4.65 4.23 -4.16
C MET A 31 5.92 3.38 -4.01
N VAL A 32 5.88 2.12 -4.46
CA VAL A 32 7.03 1.21 -4.31
C VAL A 32 8.20 1.57 -5.25
N LYS A 33 7.95 2.30 -6.34
CA LYS A 33 9.01 2.83 -7.22
C LYS A 33 9.61 4.12 -6.69
N ALA A 34 8.87 4.90 -5.90
CA ALA A 34 9.33 6.18 -5.37
C ALA A 34 10.28 6.05 -4.18
N ALA A 35 10.17 4.97 -3.38
CA ALA A 35 10.98 4.78 -2.18
C ALA A 35 11.18 3.29 -1.84
N LYS A 36 12.12 3.00 -0.94
CA LYS A 36 12.30 1.66 -0.36
C LYS A 36 11.19 1.38 0.67
N VAL A 37 9.99 1.10 0.18
CA VAL A 37 8.80 0.69 0.95
C VAL A 37 8.25 -0.61 0.36
N SER A 38 7.44 -1.33 1.13
CA SER A 38 6.86 -2.61 0.70
C SER A 38 5.35 -2.51 0.73
N LEU A 39 4.68 -2.90 -0.35
CA LEU A 39 3.22 -3.05 -0.31
C LEU A 39 2.85 -4.16 0.67
N VAL A 40 2.32 -3.76 1.83
CA VAL A 40 1.93 -4.70 2.90
C VAL A 40 0.51 -5.24 2.69
N GLY A 41 -0.32 -4.51 1.96
CA GLY A 41 -1.68 -4.95 1.65
C GLY A 41 -2.51 -3.91 0.91
N TRP A 42 -3.75 -4.28 0.64
CA TRP A 42 -4.76 -3.38 0.11
C TRP A 42 -6.14 -3.83 0.57
N GLU A 43 -7.04 -2.88 0.77
CA GLU A 43 -8.37 -3.15 1.30
C GLU A 43 -9.47 -2.51 0.46
N LYS A 44 -10.57 -3.24 0.29
CA LYS A 44 -11.81 -2.69 -0.30
C LYS A 44 -12.76 -2.34 0.83
N ILE A 45 -13.12 -1.06 0.94
CA ILE A 45 -14.03 -0.62 2.01
C ILE A 45 -15.47 -0.41 1.52
N GLY A 46 -15.74 -0.60 0.23
CA GLY A 46 -17.07 -0.49 -0.38
C GLY A 46 -17.26 0.76 -1.24
N SER A 47 -18.41 0.86 -1.93
CA SER A 47 -18.75 2.01 -2.80
C SER A 47 -17.69 2.37 -3.86
N GLY A 48 -16.90 1.38 -4.28
CA GLY A 48 -15.80 1.56 -5.22
C GLY A 48 -14.51 2.12 -4.61
N TYR A 49 -14.43 2.34 -3.30
CA TYR A 49 -13.21 2.76 -2.63
C TYR A 49 -12.28 1.58 -2.33
N VAL A 50 -11.01 1.78 -2.63
CA VAL A 50 -9.94 0.81 -2.43
C VAL A 50 -8.69 1.54 -1.94
N THR A 51 -8.06 1.01 -0.90
CA THR A 51 -6.91 1.62 -0.23
C THR A 51 -5.68 0.73 -0.39
N ALA A 52 -4.57 1.30 -0.87
CA ALA A 52 -3.25 0.66 -0.84
C ALA A 52 -2.53 1.01 0.47
N ILE A 53 -1.75 0.06 1.00
CA ILE A 53 -1.03 0.20 2.27
C ILE A 53 0.43 -0.22 2.05
N VAL A 54 1.37 0.70 2.28
CA VAL A 54 2.83 0.50 2.13
C VAL A 54 3.60 0.83 3.40
#